data_AF-A0A2S7L1V6-F1
#
_entry.id   AF-A0A2S7L1V6-F1
#
_cell.length_a   1.000
_cell.length_b   1.000
_cell.length_c   1.000
_cell.angle_alpha   90.00
_cell.angle_beta   90.00
_cell.angle_gamma   90.00
#
_symmetry.space_group_name_H-M   'P 1'
#
loop_
_entity.id
_entity.type
_entity.pdbx_description
1 polymer ?
#
loop_
_entity_poly.entity_id
_entity_poly.type
_entity_poly.pdbx_seq_one_letter_code
_entity_poly.pdbx_strand_id
1 'polypeptide(L)'
;MFFSVTQLTIGQVILDANGPGNTYEDINNVLAPGHNVIEAPDCNHAEFRRHIDKVFDSELNSSVFRFYIHTTPDNDRCVNIDRQRNEIKTYVTRLIT
;
A
#
# COMPACT_ATOMS: atom_id res chain seq x y z
N MET A 1 -7.04 16.14 46.27
CA MET A 1 -6.67 16.54 44.90
C MET A 1 -6.50 15.26 44.10
N PHE A 2 -7.49 14.90 43.28
CA PHE A 2 -7.42 13.72 42.42
C PHE A 2 -6.70 14.12 41.13
N PHE A 3 -5.53 13.51 40.88
CA PHE A 3 -4.87 13.62 39.59
C PHE A 3 -5.46 12.55 38.66
N SER A 4 -6.11 12.98 37.59
CA SER A 4 -6.54 12.11 36.49
C SER A 4 -5.38 12.00 35.50
N VAL A 5 -4.88 10.78 35.28
CA VAL A 5 -3.90 10.50 34.23
C VAL A 5 -4.67 10.09 32.99
N THR A 6 -4.61 10.89 31.93
CA THR A 6 -5.14 10.52 30.62
C THR A 6 -4.15 9.58 29.93
N GLN A 7 -4.57 8.35 29.69
CA GLN A 7 -3.77 7.35 28.98
C GLN A 7 -4.02 7.47 27.47
N LEU A 8 -2.97 7.79 26.71
CA LEU A 8 -3.00 7.81 25.24
C LEU A 8 -2.81 6.38 24.72
N THR A 9 -3.83 5.83 24.07
CA THR A 9 -3.73 4.56 23.33
C THR A 9 -3.48 4.85 21.86
N ILE A 10 -2.43 4.27 21.28
CA ILE A 10 -2.24 4.28 19.82
C ILE A 10 -3.14 3.19 19.24
N GLY A 11 -4.11 3.59 18.42
CA GLY A 11 -5.02 2.67 17.73
C GLY A 11 -4.31 1.89 16.61
N GLN A 12 -4.87 0.75 16.24
CA GLN A 12 -4.43 -0.01 15.07
C GLN A 12 -4.63 0.83 13.80
N VAL A 13 -3.59 0.94 12.97
CA VAL A 13 -3.72 1.50 11.62
C VAL A 13 -4.45 0.48 10.75
N ILE A 14 -5.54 0.91 10.11
CA ILE A 14 -6.34 0.08 9.21
C ILE A 14 -6.25 0.70 7.81
N LEU A 15 -5.76 -0.10 6.86
CA LEU A 15 -5.84 0.19 5.43
C LEU A 15 -7.02 -0.59 4.86
N ASP A 16 -7.99 0.12 4.30
CA ASP A 16 -9.21 -0.44 3.72
C ASP A 16 -9.36 -0.07 2.25
N ALA A 17 -9.82 -1.02 1.43
CA ALA A 17 -10.10 -0.78 0.02
C ALA A 17 -11.50 -0.15 -0.12
N ASN A 18 -11.59 1.17 -0.13
CA ASN A 18 -12.85 1.91 -0.21
C ASN A 18 -13.42 2.09 -1.63
N GLY A 19 -13.10 1.19 -2.58
CA GLY A 19 -13.56 1.24 -3.98
C GLY A 19 -12.56 1.87 -4.97
N PRO A 20 -12.88 1.89 -6.29
CA PRO A 20 -11.96 2.34 -7.34
C PRO A 20 -11.52 3.80 -7.17
N GLY A 21 -10.26 4.12 -7.47
CA GLY A 21 -9.75 5.49 -7.38
C GLY A 21 -8.24 5.58 -7.16
N ASN A 22 -7.83 6.56 -6.33
CA ASN A 22 -6.45 6.96 -6.05
C ASN A 22 -5.71 5.95 -5.13
N THR A 23 -5.59 4.71 -5.60
CA THR A 23 -5.13 3.56 -4.80
C THR A 23 -3.77 3.79 -4.15
N TYR A 24 -2.77 4.27 -4.90
CA TYR A 24 -1.41 4.45 -4.35
C TYR A 24 -1.37 5.58 -3.33
N GLU A 25 -2.09 6.67 -3.59
CA GLU A 25 -2.19 7.80 -2.68
C GLU A 25 -2.84 7.38 -1.38
N ASP A 26 -3.95 6.64 -1.44
CA ASP A 26 -4.66 6.17 -0.25
C ASP A 26 -3.79 5.23 0.58
N ILE A 27 -3.06 4.31 -0.07
CA ILE A 27 -2.11 3.42 0.61
C ILE A 27 -1.00 4.22 1.29
N ASN A 28 -0.38 5.16 0.57
CA ASN A 28 0.68 6.01 1.13
C ASN A 28 0.16 6.88 2.28
N ASN A 29 -1.03 7.47 2.14
CA ASN A 29 -1.64 8.32 3.16
C ASN A 29 -1.96 7.55 4.46
N VAL A 30 -2.26 6.25 4.39
CA VAL A 30 -2.55 5.44 5.58
C VAL A 30 -1.28 4.87 6.20
N LEU A 31 -0.39 4.28 5.39
CA LEU A 31 0.73 3.50 5.90
C LEU A 31 2.01 4.31 6.09
N ALA A 32 2.19 5.40 5.35
CA ALA A 32 3.38 6.25 5.45
C ALA A 32 3.15 7.65 4.85
N PRO A 33 2.38 8.53 5.53
CA PRO A 33 2.18 9.90 5.06
C PRO A 33 3.50 10.58 4.70
N GLY A 34 3.61 11.09 3.47
CA GLY A 34 4.83 11.76 2.98
C GLY A 34 5.92 10.83 2.44
N HIS A 35 5.70 9.52 2.42
CA HIS A 35 6.61 8.53 1.83
C HIS A 35 5.89 7.67 0.78
N ASN A 36 6.66 6.87 0.04
CA ASN A 36 6.11 5.90 -0.91
C ASN A 36 6.39 4.48 -0.40
N VAL A 37 5.33 3.78 0.00
CA VAL A 37 5.40 2.38 0.42
C VAL A 37 5.24 1.39 -0.73
N ILE A 38 4.86 1.86 -1.92
CA ILE A 38 4.60 0.98 -3.05
C ILE A 38 5.90 0.59 -3.74
N GLU A 39 6.15 -0.72 -3.83
CA GLU A 39 7.25 -1.29 -4.61
C GLU A 39 6.69 -2.12 -5.76
N ALA A 40 6.54 -1.48 -6.92
CA ALA A 40 5.89 -2.02 -8.11
C ALA A 40 6.77 -1.85 -9.38
N PRO A 41 6.51 -2.58 -10.47
CA PRO A 41 7.32 -2.59 -11.70
C PRO A 41 6.97 -1.46 -12.71
N ASP A 42 6.27 -0.41 -12.29
CA ASP A 42 5.64 0.63 -13.12
C ASP A 42 6.56 1.33 -14.14
N CYS A 43 7.88 1.24 -13.99
CA CYS A 43 8.88 1.92 -14.83
C CYS A 43 9.22 1.20 -16.15
N ASN A 44 8.83 -0.08 -16.34
CA ASN A 44 9.19 -0.83 -17.55
C ASN A 44 8.25 -0.59 -18.74
N HIS A 45 7.03 -0.12 -18.50
CA HIS A 45 6.07 0.19 -19.57
C HIS A 45 5.02 1.21 -19.12
N ALA A 46 5.18 2.45 -19.58
CA ALA A 46 4.34 3.57 -19.16
C ALA A 46 2.84 3.43 -19.50
N GLU A 47 2.49 2.58 -20.48
CA GLU A 47 1.11 2.44 -20.97
C GLU A 47 0.16 1.76 -19.99
N PHE A 48 0.64 0.75 -19.24
CA PHE A 48 -0.21 -0.06 -18.35
C PHE A 48 -0.43 0.58 -16.98
N ARG A 49 0.42 1.55 -16.62
CA ARG A 49 0.33 2.36 -15.39
C ARG A 49 0.60 1.52 -14.13
N ARG A 50 -0.30 1.62 -13.14
CA ARG A 50 -0.15 1.09 -11.78
C ARG A 50 -0.47 -0.41 -11.74
N HIS A 51 0.20 -1.15 -10.86
CA HIS A 51 0.06 -2.61 -10.69
C HIS A 51 -0.72 -3.01 -9.43
N ILE A 52 -1.23 -2.02 -8.69
CA ILE A 52 -2.16 -2.22 -7.58
C ILE A 52 -3.35 -1.30 -7.80
N ASP A 53 -4.54 -1.87 -7.84
CA ASP A 53 -5.80 -1.13 -7.89
C ASP A 53 -6.80 -1.62 -6.84
N LYS A 54 -7.92 -0.91 -6.74
CA LYS A 54 -9.06 -1.29 -5.92
C LYS A 54 -10.21 -1.69 -6.82
N VAL A 55 -10.75 -2.88 -6.61
CA VAL A 55 -11.90 -3.41 -7.35
C VAL A 55 -12.98 -3.90 -6.40
N PHE A 56 -14.23 -3.94 -6.84
CA PHE A 56 -15.28 -4.64 -6.11
C PHE A 56 -15.27 -6.11 -6.50
N ASP A 57 -15.08 -6.99 -5.52
CA ASP A 57 -15.13 -8.43 -5.69
C ASP A 57 -16.54 -8.92 -5.33
N SER A 58 -17.24 -9.51 -6.30
CA SER A 58 -18.61 -9.97 -6.13
C SER A 58 -18.73 -11.27 -5.34
N GLU A 59 -17.68 -12.09 -5.29
CA GLU A 59 -17.67 -13.33 -4.51
C GLU A 59 -17.50 -13.02 -3.03
N LEU A 60 -16.62 -12.07 -2.71
CA LEU A 60 -16.42 -11.57 -1.35
C LEU A 60 -17.46 -10.52 -0.93
N ASN A 61 -18.21 -9.96 -1.90
CA ASN A 61 -19.13 -8.85 -1.71
C ASN A 61 -18.46 -7.65 -1.00
N SER A 62 -17.22 -7.36 -1.39
CA SER A 62 -16.39 -6.32 -0.77
C SER A 62 -15.43 -5.71 -1.77
N SER A 63 -15.00 -4.48 -1.53
CA SER A 63 -13.88 -3.89 -2.26
C SER A 63 -12.55 -4.44 -1.73
N VAL A 64 -11.65 -4.80 -2.65
CA VAL A 64 -10.36 -5.41 -2.35
C VAL A 64 -9.24 -4.72 -3.09
N PHE A 65 -8.02 -4.79 -2.53
CA PHE A 65 -6.81 -4.47 -3.28
C PHE A 65 -6.48 -5.64 -4.19
N ARG A 66 -6.33 -5.37 -5.49
CA ARG A 66 -5.89 -6.35 -6.46
C ARG A 66 -4.47 -6.03 -6.88
N PHE A 67 -3.61 -7.01 -6.73
CA PHE A 67 -2.23 -7.00 -7.20
C PHE A 67 -2.19 -7.78 -8.50
N TYR A 68 -1.65 -7.17 -9.55
CA TYR A 68 -1.52 -7.83 -10.85
C TYR A 68 -0.17 -7.49 -11.45
N ILE A 69 0.42 -8.47 -12.14
CA ILE A 69 1.76 -8.37 -12.72
C ILE A 69 1.82 -9.26 -13.95
N HIS A 70 2.53 -8.81 -14.98
CA HIS A 70 2.83 -9.62 -16.15
C HIS A 70 4.04 -10.51 -15.89
N THR A 71 4.11 -11.66 -16.54
CA THR A 71 5.37 -12.45 -16.60
C THR A 71 6.48 -11.71 -17.37
N THR A 72 6.12 -10.84 -18.31
CA THR A 72 7.03 -9.95 -19.04
C THR A 72 6.21 -8.73 -19.47
N PRO A 73 6.69 -7.49 -19.27
CA PRO A 73 8.06 -7.09 -18.96
C PRO A 73 8.34 -6.73 -17.48
N ASP A 74 7.44 -7.03 -16.55
CA ASP A 74 7.60 -6.63 -15.15
C ASP A 74 8.79 -7.26 -14.43
N ASN A 75 9.41 -6.51 -13.52
CA ASN A 75 10.62 -6.89 -12.78
C ASN A 75 10.68 -6.27 -11.36
N ASP A 76 11.75 -6.48 -10.59
CA ASP A 76 11.89 -5.87 -9.25
C ASP A 76 12.40 -4.43 -9.36
N ARG A 77 11.44 -3.49 -9.39
CA ARG A 77 11.63 -2.03 -9.34
C ARG A 77 12.52 -1.47 -10.45
N CYS A 78 12.56 -2.10 -11.62
CA CYS A 78 13.49 -1.79 -12.72
C CYS A 78 14.97 -1.88 -12.34
N VAL A 79 15.29 -2.63 -11.29
CA VAL A 79 16.66 -2.85 -10.83
C VAL A 79 17.07 -4.30 -11.07
N ASN A 80 16.24 -5.27 -10.64
CA ASN A 80 16.58 -6.69 -10.79
C ASN A 80 15.63 -7.35 -11.78
N ILE A 81 16.19 -8.04 -12.78
CA ILE A 81 15.46 -8.65 -13.91
C ILE A 81 15.29 -10.17 -13.77
N ASP A 82 15.80 -10.76 -12.69
CA ASP A 82 15.69 -12.18 -12.35
C ASP A 82 14.38 -12.51 -11.61
N ARG A 83 13.63 -11.49 -11.19
CA ARG A 83 12.42 -11.61 -10.40
C ARG A 83 11.49 -10.42 -10.58
N GLN A 84 10.31 -10.56 -10.01
CA GLN A 84 9.22 -9.58 -10.02
C GLN A 84 8.88 -9.14 -8.59
N ARG A 85 8.50 -7.88 -8.41
CA ARG A 85 8.06 -7.34 -7.11
C ARG A 85 6.83 -6.47 -7.29
N ASN A 86 5.80 -6.79 -6.51
CA ASN A 86 4.62 -5.94 -6.34
C ASN A 86 4.20 -6.02 -4.86
N GLU A 87 4.64 -5.05 -4.07
CA GLU A 87 4.54 -5.07 -2.60
C GLU A 87 4.09 -3.72 -2.04
N ILE A 88 3.47 -3.76 -0.86
CA ILE A 88 3.22 -2.59 -0.01
C ILE A 88 4.07 -2.74 1.24
N LYS A 89 4.99 -1.79 1.47
CA LYS A 89 5.85 -1.78 2.65
C LYS A 89 5.19 -1.11 3.85
N THR A 90 5.61 -1.50 5.03
CA THR A 90 5.30 -0.79 6.28
C THR A 90 6.58 -0.24 6.86
N TYR A 91 6.60 1.04 7.21
CA TYR A 91 7.68 1.62 7.98
C TYR A 91 7.38 1.45 9.47
N VAL A 92 8.36 0.99 10.24
CA VAL A 92 8.24 1.02 11.70
C VAL A 92 8.33 2.47 12.13
N THR A 93 7.26 3.00 12.73
CA THR A 93 7.36 4.24 13.50
C THR A 93 8.21 3.96 14.72
N ARG A 94 9.50 4.29 14.66
CA ARG A 94 10.37 4.21 15.82
C ARG A 94 10.05 5.41 16.70
N LEU A 95 9.22 5.21 17.72
CA LEU A 95 9.05 6.20 18.78
C LEU A 95 10.41 6.35 19.47
N ILE A 96 11.00 7.53 19.34
CA ILE A 96 12.16 7.90 20.15
C ILE A 96 11.56 8.18 21.54
N THR A 97 11.69 7.21 22.44
CA THR A 97 11.43 7.39 23.89
C THR A 97 12.59 8.09 24.54
#